data_AF-A0A0D3DS63-F1
#
_entry.id   AF-A0A0D3DS63-F1
#
_cell.length_a   1.000
_cell.length_b   1.000
_cell.length_c   1.000
_cell.angle_alpha   90.00
_cell.angle_beta   90.00
_cell.angle_gamma   90.00
#
_symmetry.space_group_name_H-M   'P 1'
#
loop_
_entity.id
_entity.type
_entity.pdbx_description
1 polymer ?
#
loop_
_entity_poly.entity_id
_entity_poly.type
_entity_poly.pdbx_seq_one_letter_code
_entity_poly.pdbx_strand_id
1 'polypeptide(L)'
;MEEYRFEKSEIQASFMMSTPLWSESWSLCNAADCVGNIQIQHVAGIMYVALPKVEMNQPGNLVGVEVAGDGLFAALSSSLLSGEPPFMVNDVILELFVSTGLLIQSQDIRVTDYRGG
;
A
#
# COMPACT_ATOMS: atom_id res chain seq x y z
N MET A 1 27.78 16.48 -12.99
CA MET A 1 26.94 15.28 -13.20
C MET A 1 25.80 15.25 -12.18
N GLU A 2 25.08 16.36 -12.01
CA GLU A 2 23.92 16.45 -11.11
C GLU A 2 22.69 16.96 -11.87
N GLU A 3 22.89 17.87 -12.83
CA GLU A 3 21.84 18.36 -13.76
C GLU A 3 21.00 17.23 -14.38
N TYR A 4 21.63 16.12 -14.80
CA TYR A 4 20.93 14.99 -15.41
C TYR A 4 20.05 14.17 -14.45
N ARG A 5 20.26 14.25 -13.14
CA ARG A 5 19.41 13.60 -12.13
C ARG A 5 18.19 14.46 -11.80
N PHE A 6 18.38 15.77 -11.73
CA PHE A 6 17.30 16.73 -11.49
C PHE A 6 16.33 16.77 -12.67
N GLU A 7 16.83 16.84 -13.90
CA GLU A 7 16.00 16.84 -15.11
C GLU A 7 15.13 15.59 -15.21
N LYS A 8 15.66 14.41 -14.86
CA LYS A 8 14.88 13.16 -14.81
C LYS A 8 13.79 13.19 -13.73
N SER A 9 14.12 13.72 -12.55
CA SER A 9 13.16 13.82 -11.44
C SER A 9 12.02 14.79 -11.77
N GLU A 10 12.35 15.91 -12.43
CA GLU A 10 11.38 16.91 -12.87
C GLU A 10 10.44 16.37 -13.95
N ILE A 11 10.99 15.67 -14.96
CA ILE A 11 10.17 15.03 -16.01
C ILE A 11 9.26 13.97 -15.40
N GLN A 12 9.77 13.14 -14.49
CA GLN A 12 8.97 12.14 -13.80
C GLN A 12 7.87 12.77 -12.95
N ALA A 13 8.18 13.81 -12.17
CA ALA A 13 7.20 14.54 -11.38
C ALA A 13 6.13 15.19 -12.27
N SER A 14 6.53 15.86 -13.34
CA SER A 14 5.61 16.48 -14.31
C SER A 14 4.70 15.46 -14.98
N PHE A 15 5.22 14.28 -15.31
CA PHE A 15 4.42 13.18 -15.85
C PHE A 15 3.42 12.65 -14.82
N MET A 16 3.81 12.43 -13.56
CA MET A 16 2.84 12.00 -12.54
C MET A 16 1.73 13.04 -12.35
N MET A 17 2.08 14.33 -12.34
CA MET A 17 1.14 15.45 -12.17
C MET A 17 0.23 15.67 -13.39
N SER A 18 0.61 15.21 -14.58
CA SER A 18 -0.24 15.27 -15.77
C SER A 18 -1.28 14.15 -15.83
N THR A 19 -1.18 13.17 -14.92
CA THR A 19 -2.19 12.12 -14.73
C THR A 19 -3.13 12.45 -13.57
N PRO A 20 -4.38 11.96 -13.58
CA PRO A 20 -5.27 12.10 -12.43
C PRO A 20 -4.86 11.21 -11.24
N LEU A 21 -3.80 10.40 -11.36
CA LEU A 21 -3.38 9.46 -10.30
C LEU A 21 -3.21 10.16 -8.96
N TRP A 22 -2.56 11.32 -8.94
CA TRP A 22 -2.31 12.07 -7.71
C TRP A 22 -3.61 12.61 -7.10
N SER A 23 -4.43 13.29 -7.90
CA SER A 23 -5.67 13.92 -7.43
C SER A 23 -6.71 12.90 -6.98
N GLU A 24 -6.89 11.81 -7.73
CA GLU A 24 -7.84 10.74 -7.38
C GLU A 24 -7.38 9.99 -6.13
N SER A 25 -6.09 9.65 -6.04
CA SER A 25 -5.56 8.96 -4.85
C SER A 25 -5.73 9.82 -3.59
N TRP A 26 -5.41 11.12 -3.67
CA TRP A 26 -5.56 12.01 -2.53
C TRP A 26 -7.02 12.21 -2.12
N SER A 27 -7.92 12.36 -3.11
CA SER A 27 -9.36 12.47 -2.87
C SER A 27 -9.90 11.23 -2.15
N LEU A 28 -9.52 10.03 -2.60
CA LEU A 28 -9.95 8.78 -1.99
C LEU A 28 -9.38 8.58 -0.58
N CYS A 29 -8.14 8.99 -0.33
CA CYS A 29 -7.56 9.00 1.02
C CYS A 29 -8.37 9.89 1.98
N ASN A 30 -8.74 11.11 1.55
CA ASN A 30 -9.58 11.97 2.38
C ASN A 30 -10.95 11.34 2.67
N ALA A 31 -11.56 10.67 1.68
CA ALA A 31 -12.80 9.95 1.88
C ALA A 31 -12.65 8.79 2.88
N ALA A 32 -11.58 7.99 2.77
CA ALA A 32 -11.28 6.92 3.72
C ALA A 32 -11.08 7.45 5.13
N ASP A 33 -10.35 8.56 5.29
CA ASP A 33 -10.14 9.23 6.57
C ASP A 33 -11.44 9.76 7.19
N CYS A 34 -12.31 10.38 6.38
CA CYS A 34 -13.60 10.89 6.85
C CYS A 34 -14.54 9.78 7.29
N VAL A 35 -14.55 8.66 6.57
CA VAL A 35 -15.39 7.50 6.90
C VAL A 35 -14.78 6.65 8.02
N GLY A 36 -13.46 6.68 8.18
CA GLY A 36 -12.72 5.82 9.09
C GLY A 36 -12.67 4.36 8.64
N ASN A 37 -12.77 4.10 7.34
CA ASN A 37 -12.77 2.74 6.77
C ASN A 37 -12.15 2.71 5.37
N ILE A 38 -11.74 1.53 4.92
CA ILE A 38 -11.19 1.30 3.57
C ILE A 38 -12.19 1.78 2.52
N GLN A 39 -11.70 2.51 1.53
CA GLN A 39 -12.47 2.91 0.35
C GLN A 39 -11.85 2.30 -0.89
N ILE A 40 -12.70 1.72 -1.75
CA ILE A 40 -12.31 1.15 -3.03
C ILE A 40 -13.06 1.90 -4.13
N GLN A 41 -12.33 2.39 -5.13
CA GLN A 41 -12.90 3.11 -6.25
C GLN A 41 -12.31 2.62 -7.57
N HIS A 42 -13.15 2.44 -8.58
CA HIS A 42 -12.72 2.09 -9.92
C HIS A 42 -12.91 3.28 -10.86
N VAL A 43 -11.82 3.81 -11.40
CA VAL A 43 -11.85 4.95 -12.35
C VAL A 43 -11.01 4.60 -13.56
N ALA A 44 -11.61 4.68 -14.75
CA ALA A 44 -10.92 4.46 -16.04
C ALA A 44 -10.06 3.18 -16.11
N GLY A 45 -10.51 2.09 -15.47
CA GLY A 45 -9.80 0.80 -15.46
C GLY A 45 -8.71 0.68 -14.39
N ILE A 46 -8.52 1.69 -13.54
CA ILE A 46 -7.62 1.68 -12.39
C ILE A 46 -8.46 1.44 -11.13
N MET A 47 -8.02 0.48 -10.31
CA MET A 47 -8.59 0.23 -8.98
C MET A 47 -7.75 0.98 -7.95
N TYR A 48 -8.37 1.95 -7.29
CA TYR A 48 -7.80 2.70 -6.18
C TYR A 48 -8.30 2.08 -4.87
N VAL A 49 -7.38 1.83 -3.95
CA VAL A 49 -7.68 1.32 -2.61
C VAL A 49 -7.03 2.27 -1.61
N ALA A 50 -7.85 2.95 -0.82
CA ALA A 50 -7.38 3.87 0.21
C ALA A 50 -7.64 3.29 1.60
N LEU A 51 -6.63 3.40 2.46
CA LEU A 51 -6.70 3.02 3.86
C LEU A 51 -6.90 4.28 4.69
N PRO A 52 -7.76 4.26 5.72
CA PRO A 52 -7.90 5.39 6.62
C PRO A 52 -6.61 5.59 7.43
N LYS A 53 -6.34 6.82 7.82
CA LYS A 53 -5.27 7.15 8.76
C LYS A 53 -5.47 6.40 10.06
N VAL A 54 -4.35 5.96 10.63
CA VAL A 54 -4.30 5.32 11.94
C VAL A 54 -3.37 6.13 12.82
N GLU A 55 -3.85 6.51 14.00
CA GLU A 55 -3.04 7.25 14.97
C GLU A 55 -1.96 6.33 15.54
N MET A 56 -0.70 6.60 15.20
CA MET A 56 0.45 5.95 15.82
C MET A 56 0.86 6.74 17.06
N ASN A 57 0.21 6.43 18.17
CA ASN A 57 0.43 7.11 19.45
C ASN A 57 1.80 6.82 20.07
N GLN A 58 2.51 5.79 19.59
CA GLN A 58 3.86 5.43 20.02
C GLN A 58 4.69 5.01 18.79
N PRO A 59 6.01 5.26 18.77
CA PRO A 59 6.89 4.68 17.77
C PRO A 59 6.93 3.16 18.00
N GLY A 60 6.27 2.40 17.12
CA GLY A 60 6.27 0.94 17.17
C GLY A 60 7.68 0.34 17.05
N ASN A 61 7.84 -0.93 17.43
CA ASN A 61 9.13 -1.61 17.34
C ASN A 61 9.42 -2.02 15.89
N LEU A 62 10.70 -2.16 15.58
CA LEU A 62 11.11 -2.81 14.34
C LEU A 62 11.12 -4.33 14.54
N VAL A 63 10.38 -5.04 13.71
CA VAL A 63 10.28 -6.51 13.70
C VAL A 63 10.61 -7.05 12.31
N GLY A 64 11.12 -8.27 12.25
CA GLY A 64 11.36 -8.96 10.97
C GLY A 64 10.04 -9.23 10.25
N VAL A 65 10.02 -9.09 8.92
CA VAL A 65 8.83 -9.37 8.10
C VAL A 65 8.33 -10.82 8.23
N GLU A 66 9.19 -11.75 8.64
CA GLU A 66 8.82 -13.16 8.87
C GLU A 66 7.83 -13.32 10.03
N VAL A 67 7.75 -12.34 10.94
CA VAL A 67 6.81 -12.35 12.08
C VAL A 67 5.34 -12.31 11.61
N ALA A 68 5.08 -11.83 10.39
CA ALA A 68 3.73 -11.78 9.83
C ALA A 68 3.12 -13.17 9.51
N GLY A 69 3.91 -14.25 9.62
CA GLY A 69 3.48 -15.61 9.33
C GLY A 69 4.00 -16.13 7.99
N ASP A 70 3.93 -17.45 7.83
CA ASP A 70 4.60 -18.16 6.74
C ASP A 70 4.05 -17.77 5.36
N GLY A 71 4.86 -17.03 4.60
CA GLY A 71 4.68 -16.86 3.16
C GLY A 71 4.29 -15.46 2.67
N LEU A 72 3.77 -14.58 3.54
CA LEU A 72 3.29 -13.24 3.11
C LEU A 72 4.39 -12.41 2.42
N PHE A 73 5.62 -12.55 2.90
CA PHE A 73 6.79 -11.84 2.38
C PHE A 73 7.85 -12.78 1.80
N ALA A 74 7.49 -14.01 1.42
CA ALA A 74 8.45 -15.00 0.94
C ALA A 74 9.30 -14.51 -0.24
N ALA A 75 8.70 -13.73 -1.16
CA ALA A 75 9.44 -13.13 -2.28
C ALA A 75 10.54 -12.18 -1.80
N LEU A 76 10.26 -11.33 -0.80
CA LEU A 76 11.25 -10.44 -0.21
C LEU A 76 12.31 -11.25 0.54
N SER A 77 11.91 -12.16 1.42
CA SER A 77 12.86 -12.98 2.20
C SER A 77 13.75 -13.85 1.29
N SER A 78 13.26 -14.28 0.13
CA SER A 78 14.06 -15.07 -0.84
C SER A 78 15.14 -14.27 -1.57
N SER A 79 15.03 -12.94 -1.57
CA SER A 79 16.05 -12.06 -2.17
C SER A 79 17.25 -11.79 -1.26
N LEU A 80 17.12 -12.09 0.04
CA LEU A 80 18.21 -11.91 1.00
C LEU A 80 19.31 -12.92 0.74
N LEU A 81 20.55 -12.45 0.82
CA LEU A 81 21.69 -13.35 0.78
C LEU A 81 21.80 -14.11 2.11
N SER A 82 22.35 -15.32 2.05
CA SER A 82 22.58 -16.15 3.24
C SER A 82 23.43 -15.40 4.26
N GLY A 83 22.86 -15.11 5.43
CA GLY A 83 23.53 -14.43 6.54
C GLY A 83 23.20 -12.94 6.68
N GLU A 84 22.38 -12.38 5.80
CA GLU A 84 21.85 -11.02 5.96
C GLU A 84 20.73 -10.97 7.01
N PRO A 85 20.59 -9.85 7.75
CA PRO A 85 19.47 -9.66 8.65
C PRO A 85 18.14 -9.61 7.88
N PRO A 86 17.03 -10.02 8.50
CA PRO A 86 15.72 -9.94 7.87
C PRO A 86 15.34 -8.49 7.57
N PHE A 87 14.42 -8.31 6.61
CA PHE A 87 13.82 -6.99 6.41
C PHE A 87 13.03 -6.60 7.65
N MET A 88 13.33 -5.42 8.19
CA MET A 88 12.71 -4.92 9.40
C MET A 88 11.63 -3.90 9.05
N VAL A 89 10.44 -4.06 9.62
CA VAL A 89 9.30 -3.16 9.45
C VAL A 89 8.74 -2.75 10.81
N ASN A 90 8.01 -1.64 10.84
CA ASN A 90 7.30 -1.23 12.05
C ASN A 90 6.18 -2.24 12.37
N ASP A 91 6.15 -2.74 13.60
CA ASP A 91 5.20 -3.75 14.08
C ASP A 91 3.73 -3.30 13.95
N VAL A 92 3.41 -2.07 14.31
CA VAL A 92 2.06 -1.50 14.19
C VAL A 92 1.63 -1.42 12.71
N ILE A 93 2.52 -1.01 11.81
CA ILE A 93 2.23 -0.99 10.37
C ILE A 93 2.04 -2.41 9.84
N LEU A 94 2.86 -3.37 10.29
CA LEU A 94 2.77 -4.77 9.86
C LEU A 94 1.43 -5.39 10.30
N GLU A 95 1.02 -5.17 11.55
CA GLU A 95 -0.27 -5.62 12.07
C GLU A 95 -1.43 -5.01 11.29
N LEU A 96 -1.34 -3.71 10.99
CA LEU A 96 -2.35 -3.01 10.19
C LEU A 96 -2.42 -3.61 8.78
N PHE A 97 -1.28 -3.87 8.14
CA PHE A 97 -1.20 -4.47 6.81
C PHE A 97 -1.85 -5.85 6.77
N VAL A 98 -1.52 -6.73 7.72
CA VAL A 98 -2.08 -8.08 7.81
C VAL A 98 -3.60 -8.02 8.03
N SER A 99 -4.07 -7.17 8.95
CA SER A 99 -5.50 -7.02 9.26
C SER A 99 -6.29 -6.48 8.06
N THR A 100 -5.72 -5.50 7.35
CA THR A 100 -6.32 -4.85 6.19
C THR A 100 -6.35 -5.77 4.97
N GLY A 101 -5.27 -6.53 4.73
CA GLY A 101 -5.17 -7.46 3.60
C GLY A 101 -6.26 -8.51 3.61
N LEU A 102 -6.58 -9.06 4.80
CA LEU A 102 -7.70 -9.99 4.97
C LEU A 102 -9.06 -9.35 4.63
N LEU A 103 -9.23 -8.07 4.97
CA LEU A 103 -10.48 -7.35 4.70
C LEU A 103 -10.68 -7.09 3.20
N ILE A 104 -9.62 -6.70 2.49
CA ILE A 104 -9.67 -6.46 1.04
C ILE A 104 -9.94 -7.78 0.28
N GLN A 105 -9.24 -8.87 0.63
CA GLN A 105 -9.48 -10.18 0.01
C GLN A 105 -10.94 -10.65 0.20
N SER A 106 -11.54 -10.34 1.35
CA SER A 106 -12.95 -10.66 1.63
C SER A 106 -13.94 -9.83 0.81
N GLN A 107 -13.54 -8.63 0.38
CA GLN A 107 -14.36 -7.75 -0.46
C GLN A 107 -14.23 -8.07 -1.95
N ASP A 108 -13.04 -8.48 -2.41
CA ASP A 108 -12.82 -8.94 -3.80
C ASP A 108 -13.68 -10.17 -4.15
N ILE A 109 -13.88 -11.09 -3.20
CA ILE A 109 -14.79 -12.24 -3.36
C ILE A 109 -16.23 -11.81 -3.62
N ARG A 110 -16.66 -10.63 -3.13
CA ARG A 110 -18.03 -10.13 -3.32
C ARG A 110 -18.22 -9.39 -4.64
N VAL A 111 -17.16 -8.88 -5.26
CA VAL A 111 -17.25 -8.16 -6.54
C VAL A 111 -17.35 -9.14 -7.71
N THR A 112 -16.78 -10.34 -7.61
CA THR A 112 -16.85 -11.36 -8.66
C THR A 112 -18.20 -12.09 -8.73
N ASP A 113 -19.02 -12.06 -7.67
CA ASP A 113 -20.32 -12.76 -7.62
C ASP A 113 -21.48 -12.01 -8.30
N TYR A 114 -21.28 -10.77 -8.77
CA TYR A 114 -22.31 -9.98 -9.47
C TYR A 114 -22.27 -10.08 -11.01
N ARG A 115 -21.50 -11.04 -11.58
CA ARG A 115 -21.59 -11.42 -12.99
C ARG A 115 -22.28 -12.79 -13.13
N GLY A 116 -23.56 -12.84 -12.78
CA GLY A 116 -24.37 -14.06 -12.94
C GLY A 116 -25.84 -13.81 -12.68
N GLY A 117 -26.53 -13.20 -13.65
CA GLY A 117 -27.98 -13.00 -13.68
C GLY A 117 -28.43 -12.52 -15.05
#